data_AF-A0A844EAP7-F1
#
_entry.id   AF-A0A844EAP7-F1
#
_cell.length_a   1.000
_cell.length_b   1.000
_cell.length_c   1.000
_cell.angle_alpha   90.00
_cell.angle_beta   90.00
_cell.angle_gamma   90.00
#
_symmetry.space_group_name_H-M   'P 1'
#
loop_
_entity.id
_entity.type
_entity.pdbx_description
1 polymer ?
#
loop_
_entity_poly.entity_id
_entity_poly.type
_entity_poly.pdbx_seq_one_letter_code
_entity_poly.pdbx_strand_id
1 'polypeptide(L)'
;MTRTRSARSSRSEIMMGSQEPSARIAPEYPATDGADAVRILRAGGTVLDPWQSDILDDWMSRTVSGKWAAPTAGGSVPRQNGKSLLVQGRSEAGMLLFNETVIYTAHLQKTATETFEEMRAFFESPKLRRHVAEIKTALGREQIILKSGARIKFLARTRNGGRGQHGDLLIFDEAQELDETAQGSFLPAISASLNPQTIYVGTPPGPDAVGTVFRALRKRALDGEAKKAAWFEFSVPEIGDVKDPERWAAANPALGRRIQFSTIEGEAEQLDPDTFARERLGWWSPEITEHLDYAIDRKAWEACASEDEKPEGKTAYGVKFSADGSTVCLCGAVIPKESPARVSLLEMRPSGQGLTWLADWLNDRYGKASCVVIDGRNGVDVLVERIKDVWRAKNSVIRPAARDVIAAVSGFTNGISEGTLTWYKPQTVLNESAITAVKRPIAGGFGFGGDNSLPVEACALALWGAKTSRRDPTRKMKIG
;
A
#
# COMPACT_ATOMS: atom_id res chain seq x y z
N MET A 1 -36.52 16.13 -67.23
CA MET A 1 -35.20 15.57 -66.86
C MET A 1 -34.90 15.99 -65.43
N THR A 2 -35.25 15.14 -64.47
CA THR A 2 -35.07 15.39 -63.04
C THR A 2 -33.89 14.53 -62.59
N ARG A 3 -32.72 15.14 -62.33
CA ARG A 3 -31.54 14.43 -61.82
C ARG A 3 -31.64 14.31 -60.31
N THR A 4 -31.95 13.09 -59.85
CA THR A 4 -31.84 12.65 -58.46
C THR A 4 -30.37 12.75 -58.03
N ARG A 5 -30.07 13.58 -57.02
CA ARG A 5 -28.77 13.56 -56.33
C ARG A 5 -28.75 12.34 -55.41
N SER A 6 -27.86 11.41 -55.73
CA SER A 6 -27.51 10.23 -54.95
C SER A 6 -27.07 10.63 -53.54
N ALA A 7 -27.72 10.04 -52.54
CA ALA A 7 -27.28 10.05 -51.15
C ALA A 7 -25.97 9.25 -51.05
N ARG A 8 -24.83 9.90 -51.22
CA ARG A 8 -23.55 9.37 -50.74
C ARG A 8 -23.54 9.47 -49.22
N SER A 9 -23.90 8.34 -48.61
CA SER A 9 -23.62 7.96 -47.23
C SER A 9 -22.27 8.50 -46.74
N SER A 10 -22.30 9.54 -45.92
CA SER A 10 -21.20 9.91 -45.03
C SER A 10 -21.10 8.84 -43.95
N ARG A 11 -20.35 7.76 -44.20
CA ARG A 11 -19.83 6.94 -43.10
C ARG A 11 -18.74 7.79 -42.47
N SER A 12 -19.05 8.44 -41.34
CA SER A 12 -18.00 8.90 -40.43
C SER A 12 -17.12 7.69 -40.14
N GLU A 13 -15.81 7.77 -40.40
CA GLU A 13 -14.88 6.72 -39.98
C GLU A 13 -15.07 6.51 -38.48
N ILE A 14 -15.43 5.29 -38.09
CA ILE A 14 -15.58 4.94 -36.68
C ILE A 14 -14.18 5.01 -36.07
N MET A 15 -14.01 5.84 -35.04
CA MET A 15 -12.71 6.01 -34.40
C MET A 15 -12.26 4.70 -33.73
N MET A 16 -11.10 4.22 -34.20
CA MET A 16 -10.33 3.05 -33.76
C MET A 16 -9.59 3.22 -32.44
N GLY A 17 -9.83 2.38 -31.43
CA GLY A 17 -8.85 2.18 -30.35
C GLY A 17 -7.53 1.60 -30.87
N SER A 18 -6.39 2.18 -30.50
CA SER A 18 -5.05 1.69 -30.80
C SER A 18 -4.91 0.25 -30.33
N GLN A 19 -4.37 -0.62 -31.17
CA GLN A 19 -3.99 -1.97 -30.76
C GLN A 19 -2.51 -2.06 -30.35
N GLU A 20 -1.79 -0.94 -30.43
CA GLU A 20 -0.39 -0.85 -29.99
C GLU A 20 -0.35 -0.23 -28.59
N PRO A 21 0.24 -0.93 -27.60
CA PRO A 21 0.45 -0.38 -26.27
C PRO A 21 1.34 0.86 -26.30
N SER A 22 1.10 1.84 -25.42
CA SER A 22 1.99 2.99 -25.22
C SER A 22 3.35 2.59 -24.64
N ALA A 23 3.41 1.46 -23.94
CA ALA A 23 4.65 0.79 -23.58
C ALA A 23 4.49 -0.73 -23.72
N ARG A 24 5.48 -1.40 -24.31
CA ARG A 24 5.56 -2.87 -24.41
C ARG A 24 7.01 -3.30 -24.21
N ILE A 25 7.25 -4.03 -23.13
CA ILE A 25 8.56 -4.56 -22.73
C ILE A 25 8.41 -6.07 -22.68
N ALA A 26 9.29 -6.79 -23.35
CA ALA A 26 9.40 -8.23 -23.26
C ALA A 26 10.87 -8.64 -23.36
N PRO A 27 11.30 -9.71 -22.67
CA PRO A 27 12.61 -10.30 -22.92
C PRO A 27 12.71 -10.76 -24.37
N GLU A 28 13.92 -10.79 -24.94
CA GLU A 28 14.12 -11.46 -26.22
C GLU A 28 13.82 -12.96 -26.09
N TYR A 29 13.11 -13.52 -27.07
CA TYR A 29 12.75 -14.93 -27.08
C TYR A 29 12.91 -15.58 -28.46
N PRO A 30 13.45 -16.79 -28.54
CA PRO A 30 13.53 -17.56 -29.80
C PRO A 30 12.19 -18.18 -30.23
N ALA A 31 11.23 -18.35 -29.32
CA ALA A 31 9.96 -19.02 -29.60
C ALA A 31 8.86 -18.60 -28.60
N THR A 32 7.61 -18.80 -28.98
CA THR A 32 6.43 -18.57 -28.14
C THR A 32 5.30 -19.55 -28.47
N ASP A 33 4.47 -19.87 -27.47
CA ASP A 33 3.24 -20.65 -27.64
C ASP A 33 1.98 -19.75 -27.79
N GLY A 34 2.12 -18.43 -27.90
CA GLY A 34 0.97 -17.52 -27.93
C GLY A 34 0.05 -17.73 -29.14
N ALA A 35 0.59 -17.99 -30.34
CA ALA A 35 -0.19 -18.38 -31.49
C ALA A 35 -1.03 -19.67 -31.26
N ASP A 36 -0.49 -20.64 -30.53
CA ASP A 36 -1.20 -21.89 -30.19
C ASP A 36 -2.31 -21.63 -29.17
N ALA A 37 -2.05 -20.76 -28.20
CA ALA A 37 -3.06 -20.28 -27.27
C ALA A 37 -4.22 -19.62 -28.03
N VAL A 38 -3.96 -18.68 -28.95
CA VAL A 38 -4.98 -18.01 -29.77
C VAL A 38 -5.83 -19.02 -30.55
N ARG A 39 -5.22 -20.06 -31.12
CA ARG A 39 -5.94 -21.13 -31.84
C ARG A 39 -6.87 -21.92 -30.92
N ILE A 40 -6.44 -22.26 -29.72
CA ILE A 40 -7.24 -22.96 -28.71
C ILE A 40 -8.41 -22.10 -28.24
N LEU A 41 -8.15 -20.84 -27.92
CA LEU A 41 -9.18 -19.91 -27.46
C LEU A 41 -10.28 -19.74 -28.52
N ARG A 42 -9.88 -19.56 -29.78
CA ARG A 42 -10.82 -19.50 -30.91
C ARG A 42 -11.61 -20.79 -31.07
N ALA A 43 -11.00 -21.95 -30.82
CA ALA A 43 -11.71 -23.23 -30.85
C ALA A 43 -12.77 -23.32 -29.74
N GLY A 44 -12.55 -22.71 -28.58
CA GLY A 44 -13.54 -22.58 -27.50
C GLY A 44 -14.57 -21.45 -27.69
N GLY A 45 -14.45 -20.65 -28.77
CA GLY A 45 -15.36 -19.54 -29.08
C GLY A 45 -14.86 -18.16 -28.64
N THR A 46 -13.69 -18.08 -28.02
CA THR A 46 -13.07 -16.83 -27.56
C THR A 46 -12.22 -16.22 -28.68
N VAL A 47 -12.50 -14.98 -29.07
CA VAL A 47 -11.71 -14.23 -30.04
C VAL A 47 -11.00 -13.09 -29.31
N LEU A 48 -9.67 -13.10 -29.39
CA LEU A 48 -8.83 -12.06 -28.81
C LEU A 48 -8.69 -10.87 -29.76
N ASP A 49 -8.59 -9.67 -29.18
CA ASP A 49 -8.12 -8.49 -29.88
C ASP A 49 -6.63 -8.65 -30.27
N PRO A 50 -6.17 -7.98 -31.33
CA PRO A 50 -4.77 -8.03 -31.76
C PRO A 50 -3.77 -7.81 -30.62
N TRP A 51 -3.96 -6.75 -29.83
CA TRP A 51 -3.06 -6.45 -28.70
C TRP A 51 -3.01 -7.59 -27.67
N GLN A 52 -4.12 -8.27 -27.43
CA GLN A 52 -4.17 -9.40 -26.48
C GLN A 52 -3.40 -10.61 -27.01
N SER A 53 -3.41 -10.81 -28.33
CA SER A 53 -2.63 -11.89 -28.98
C SER A 53 -1.14 -11.61 -28.86
N ASP A 54 -0.73 -10.36 -29.11
CA ASP A 54 0.65 -9.92 -28.98
C ASP A 54 1.17 -10.07 -27.54
N ILE A 55 0.35 -9.71 -26.53
CA ILE A 55 0.73 -9.89 -25.13
C ILE A 55 0.77 -11.36 -24.73
N LEU A 56 -0.09 -12.23 -25.27
CA LEU A 56 0.05 -13.67 -25.07
C LEU A 56 1.35 -14.21 -25.64
N ASP A 57 1.79 -13.74 -26.81
CA ASP A 57 3.09 -14.12 -27.36
C ASP A 57 4.23 -13.77 -26.39
N ASP A 58 4.19 -12.58 -25.77
CA ASP A 58 5.20 -12.17 -24.79
C ASP A 58 5.13 -12.99 -23.50
N TRP A 59 3.93 -13.24 -22.98
CA TRP A 59 3.73 -14.01 -21.75
C TRP A 59 4.06 -15.49 -21.91
N MET A 60 3.84 -16.05 -23.09
CA MET A 60 4.07 -17.46 -23.40
C MET A 60 5.38 -17.68 -24.16
N SER A 61 6.25 -16.68 -24.16
CA SER A 61 7.58 -16.74 -24.73
C SER A 61 8.50 -17.67 -23.94
N ARG A 62 9.38 -18.38 -24.66
CA ARG A 62 10.30 -19.36 -24.08
C ARG A 62 11.75 -19.03 -24.34
N THR A 63 12.59 -19.31 -23.36
CA THR A 63 14.05 -19.35 -23.54
C THR A 63 14.47 -20.58 -24.34
N VAL A 64 15.74 -20.64 -24.75
CA VAL A 64 16.35 -21.83 -25.37
C VAL A 64 16.24 -23.09 -24.50
N SER A 65 16.13 -22.96 -23.18
CA SER A 65 15.94 -24.08 -22.25
C SER A 65 14.47 -24.48 -22.08
N GLY A 66 13.55 -23.86 -22.82
CA GLY A 66 12.12 -24.13 -22.79
C GLY A 66 11.39 -23.57 -21.57
N LYS A 67 12.06 -22.77 -20.72
CA LYS A 67 11.45 -22.07 -19.58
C LYS A 67 10.77 -20.77 -20.04
N TRP A 68 9.86 -20.24 -19.23
CA TRP A 68 9.29 -18.91 -19.51
C TRP A 68 10.41 -17.87 -19.60
N ALA A 69 10.46 -17.11 -20.71
CA ALA A 69 11.39 -15.99 -20.82
C ALA A 69 10.98 -14.87 -19.85
N ALA A 70 9.66 -14.70 -19.65
CA ALA A 70 9.05 -13.82 -18.66
C ALA A 70 8.37 -14.60 -17.51
N PRO A 71 9.12 -15.11 -16.51
CA PRO A 71 8.53 -15.72 -15.31
C PRO A 71 7.72 -14.74 -14.47
N THR A 72 7.97 -13.44 -14.61
CA THR A 72 7.11 -12.37 -14.11
C THR A 72 6.56 -11.60 -15.29
N ALA A 73 5.26 -11.36 -15.33
CA ALA A 73 4.65 -10.55 -16.37
C ALA A 73 3.54 -9.66 -15.80
N GLY A 74 3.13 -8.66 -16.56
CA GLY A 74 2.00 -7.84 -16.17
C GLY A 74 1.66 -6.75 -17.14
N GLY A 75 0.70 -5.91 -16.77
CA GLY A 75 0.41 -4.70 -17.51
C GLY A 75 -0.86 -4.00 -17.06
N SER A 76 -0.99 -2.76 -17.51
CA SER A 76 -2.11 -1.89 -17.17
C SER A 76 -2.84 -1.43 -18.41
N VAL A 77 -4.17 -1.49 -18.35
CA VAL A 77 -5.05 -1.00 -19.40
C VAL A 77 -6.33 -0.44 -18.75
N PRO A 78 -6.92 0.65 -19.27
CA PRO A 78 -8.09 1.27 -18.65
C PRO A 78 -9.29 0.33 -18.57
N ARG A 79 -10.31 0.68 -17.78
CA ARG A 79 -11.45 -0.23 -17.50
C ARG A 79 -12.15 -0.69 -18.78
N GLN A 80 -12.69 -1.91 -18.72
CA GLN A 80 -13.48 -2.54 -19.80
C GLN A 80 -12.73 -2.76 -21.13
N ASN A 81 -11.40 -2.60 -21.17
CA ASN A 81 -10.61 -2.84 -22.37
C ASN A 81 -10.18 -4.30 -22.59
N GLY A 82 -10.68 -5.25 -21.77
CA GLY A 82 -10.47 -6.68 -21.99
C GLY A 82 -9.27 -7.31 -21.27
N LYS A 83 -8.73 -6.69 -20.21
CA LYS A 83 -7.67 -7.32 -19.39
C LYS A 83 -8.07 -8.68 -18.82
N SER A 84 -9.32 -8.83 -18.36
CA SER A 84 -9.84 -10.08 -17.79
C SER A 84 -9.85 -11.19 -18.85
N LEU A 85 -10.27 -10.88 -20.09
CA LEU A 85 -10.24 -11.82 -21.20
C LEU A 85 -8.81 -12.31 -21.52
N LEU A 86 -7.81 -11.44 -21.40
CA LEU A 86 -6.40 -11.79 -21.62
C LEU A 86 -5.90 -12.78 -20.56
N VAL A 87 -6.18 -12.55 -19.27
CA VAL A 87 -5.76 -13.48 -18.19
C VAL A 87 -6.53 -14.79 -18.21
N GLN A 88 -7.82 -14.78 -18.59
CA GLN A 88 -8.59 -16.00 -18.85
C GLN A 88 -7.94 -16.78 -19.99
N GLY A 89 -7.62 -16.11 -21.10
CA GLY A 89 -7.00 -16.73 -22.26
C GLY A 89 -5.67 -17.41 -21.94
N ARG A 90 -4.80 -16.73 -21.18
CA ARG A 90 -3.54 -17.32 -20.69
C ARG A 90 -3.77 -18.54 -19.80
N SER A 91 -4.77 -18.48 -18.92
CA SER A 91 -5.10 -19.57 -17.98
C SER A 91 -5.65 -20.79 -18.71
N GLU A 92 -6.63 -20.58 -19.60
CA GLU A 92 -7.27 -21.61 -20.41
C GLU A 92 -6.25 -22.35 -21.29
N ALA A 93 -5.42 -21.58 -22.00
CA ALA A 93 -4.35 -22.13 -22.83
C ALA A 93 -3.33 -22.91 -21.99
N GLY A 94 -2.91 -22.37 -20.84
CA GLY A 94 -1.97 -23.03 -19.94
C GLY A 94 -2.47 -24.37 -19.40
N MET A 95 -3.74 -24.41 -19.00
CA MET A 95 -4.39 -25.65 -18.56
C MET A 95 -4.47 -26.70 -19.68
N LEU A 96 -4.78 -26.27 -20.91
CA LEU A 96 -4.98 -27.18 -22.05
C LEU A 96 -3.68 -27.64 -22.71
N LEU A 97 -2.66 -26.77 -22.79
CA LEU A 97 -1.38 -27.06 -23.45
C LEU A 97 -0.36 -27.71 -22.50
N PHE A 98 -0.27 -27.22 -21.26
CA PHE A 98 0.84 -27.55 -20.36
C PHE A 98 0.42 -28.27 -19.10
N ASN A 99 -0.88 -28.57 -18.98
CA ASN A 99 -1.46 -29.17 -17.79
C ASN A 99 -1.26 -28.34 -16.51
N GLU A 100 -1.19 -27.01 -16.63
CA GLU A 100 -0.90 -26.11 -15.51
C GLU A 100 -1.99 -26.16 -14.43
N THR A 101 -1.56 -26.03 -13.18
CA THR A 101 -2.42 -25.64 -12.06
C THR A 101 -2.38 -24.13 -11.88
N VAL A 102 -3.51 -23.46 -12.10
CA VAL A 102 -3.64 -22.01 -12.03
C VAL A 102 -4.24 -21.57 -10.70
N ILE A 103 -3.66 -20.53 -10.10
CA ILE A 103 -4.18 -19.82 -8.94
C ILE A 103 -4.56 -18.41 -9.41
N TYR A 104 -5.85 -18.16 -9.59
CA TYR A 104 -6.36 -16.83 -9.91
C TYR A 104 -6.78 -16.11 -8.63
N THR A 105 -6.32 -14.88 -8.48
CA THR A 105 -6.65 -14.03 -7.33
C THR A 105 -7.16 -12.66 -7.75
N ALA A 106 -8.17 -12.16 -7.04
CA ALA A 106 -8.71 -10.80 -7.19
C ALA A 106 -8.88 -10.13 -5.81
N HIS A 107 -9.10 -8.82 -5.76
CA HIS A 107 -9.28 -8.12 -4.48
C HIS A 107 -10.56 -8.61 -3.78
N LEU A 108 -11.66 -8.66 -4.53
CA LEU A 108 -12.98 -9.06 -4.02
C LEU A 108 -13.37 -10.45 -4.50
N GLN A 109 -14.11 -11.18 -3.64
CA GLN A 109 -14.70 -12.47 -4.01
C GLN A 109 -15.62 -12.35 -5.23
N LYS A 110 -16.35 -11.24 -5.35
CA LYS A 110 -17.25 -10.99 -6.48
C LYS A 110 -16.51 -11.03 -7.82
N THR A 111 -15.39 -10.32 -7.95
CA THR A 111 -14.56 -10.30 -9.16
C THR A 111 -14.02 -11.70 -9.50
N ALA A 112 -13.63 -12.47 -8.49
CA ALA A 112 -13.17 -13.84 -8.66
C ALA A 112 -14.30 -14.77 -9.16
N THR A 113 -15.51 -14.64 -8.61
CA THR A 113 -16.68 -15.41 -9.04
C THR A 113 -17.13 -15.04 -10.47
N GLU A 114 -17.12 -13.75 -10.84
CA GLU A 114 -17.43 -13.30 -12.21
C GLU A 114 -16.46 -13.93 -13.22
N THR A 115 -15.16 -13.90 -12.95
CA THR A 115 -14.14 -14.54 -13.81
C THR A 115 -14.32 -16.06 -13.87
N PHE A 116 -14.69 -16.70 -12.75
CA PHE A 116 -15.02 -18.12 -12.74
C PHE A 116 -16.19 -18.46 -13.66
N GLU A 117 -17.26 -17.68 -13.64
CA GLU A 117 -18.44 -17.90 -14.48
C GLU A 117 -18.10 -17.78 -15.98
N GLU A 118 -17.28 -16.80 -16.35
CA GLU A 118 -16.81 -16.61 -17.73
C GLU A 118 -15.95 -17.80 -18.21
N MET A 119 -14.95 -18.21 -17.41
CA MET A 119 -14.12 -19.38 -17.75
C MET A 119 -14.91 -20.69 -17.72
N ARG A 120 -15.89 -20.81 -16.83
CA ARG A 120 -16.81 -21.95 -16.81
C ARG A 120 -17.56 -22.04 -18.13
N ALA A 121 -18.09 -20.92 -18.64
CA ALA A 121 -18.80 -20.90 -19.91
C ALA A 121 -17.90 -21.37 -21.08
N PHE A 122 -16.64 -20.95 -21.10
CA PHE A 122 -15.66 -21.42 -22.07
C PHE A 122 -15.46 -22.95 -22.02
N PHE A 123 -15.27 -23.51 -20.82
CA PHE A 123 -15.08 -24.95 -20.63
C PHE A 123 -16.38 -25.77 -20.79
N GLU A 124 -17.55 -25.17 -20.68
CA GLU A 124 -18.84 -25.80 -20.98
C GLU A 124 -19.16 -25.82 -22.49
N SER A 125 -18.39 -25.11 -23.32
CA SER A 125 -18.57 -25.12 -24.78
C SER A 125 -18.44 -26.53 -25.38
N PRO A 126 -19.15 -26.84 -26.49
CA PRO A 126 -19.18 -28.20 -27.05
C PRO A 126 -17.80 -28.80 -27.36
N LYS A 127 -16.85 -27.98 -27.78
CA LYS A 127 -15.48 -28.41 -28.12
C LYS A 127 -14.63 -28.68 -26.88
N LEU A 128 -14.89 -27.99 -25.77
CA LEU A 128 -14.03 -28.04 -24.59
C LEU A 128 -14.59 -28.88 -23.45
N ARG A 129 -15.91 -29.07 -23.39
CA ARG A 129 -16.61 -29.92 -22.40
C ARG A 129 -15.99 -31.30 -22.26
N ARG A 130 -15.46 -31.87 -23.35
CA ARG A 130 -14.80 -33.19 -23.36
C ARG A 130 -13.54 -33.26 -22.50
N HIS A 131 -12.87 -32.13 -22.26
CA HIS A 131 -11.66 -32.03 -21.44
C HIS A 131 -11.97 -31.87 -19.95
N VAL A 132 -13.18 -31.45 -19.60
CA VAL A 132 -13.60 -31.18 -18.21
C VAL A 132 -13.85 -32.49 -17.46
N ALA A 133 -13.27 -32.61 -16.27
CA ALA A 133 -13.56 -33.67 -15.31
C ALA A 133 -14.65 -33.22 -14.31
N GLU A 134 -14.48 -32.05 -13.70
CA GLU A 134 -15.38 -31.53 -12.66
C GLU A 134 -15.36 -29.99 -12.66
N ILE A 135 -16.50 -29.38 -12.33
CA ILE A 135 -16.62 -27.94 -12.04
C ILE A 135 -17.23 -27.80 -10.65
N LYS A 136 -16.51 -27.14 -9.75
CA LYS A 136 -16.95 -26.85 -8.38
C LYS A 136 -17.43 -25.42 -8.32
N THR A 137 -18.67 -25.23 -7.86
CA THR A 137 -19.37 -23.94 -7.85
C THR A 137 -19.64 -23.41 -6.44
N ALA A 138 -19.09 -24.07 -5.40
CA ALA A 138 -19.26 -23.60 -4.04
C ALA A 138 -18.52 -22.27 -3.85
N LEU A 139 -19.22 -21.26 -3.33
CA LEU A 139 -18.69 -19.90 -3.15
C LEU A 139 -17.40 -19.91 -2.29
N GLY A 140 -16.35 -19.25 -2.78
CA GLY A 140 -15.01 -19.22 -2.18
C GLY A 140 -14.21 -20.52 -2.37
N ARG A 141 -14.74 -21.49 -3.12
CA ARG A 141 -14.11 -22.78 -3.46
C ARG A 141 -14.33 -23.11 -4.94
N GLU A 142 -14.56 -22.09 -5.75
CA GLU A 142 -14.78 -22.25 -7.18
C GLU A 142 -13.54 -22.83 -7.85
N GLN A 143 -13.76 -23.84 -8.68
CA GLN A 143 -12.68 -24.56 -9.33
C GLN A 143 -13.15 -25.21 -10.63
N ILE A 144 -12.29 -25.22 -11.64
CA ILE A 144 -12.46 -26.03 -12.86
C ILE A 144 -11.34 -27.05 -12.89
N ILE A 145 -11.68 -28.33 -13.09
CA ILE A 145 -10.75 -29.45 -13.10
C ILE A 145 -10.87 -30.17 -14.45
N LEU A 146 -9.75 -30.35 -15.14
CA LEU A 146 -9.67 -31.10 -16.39
C LEU A 146 -9.29 -32.56 -16.15
N LYS A 147 -9.63 -33.43 -17.10
CA LYS A 147 -9.31 -34.86 -17.08
C LYS A 147 -7.81 -35.15 -17.07
N SER A 148 -6.99 -34.21 -17.51
CA SER A 148 -5.52 -34.28 -17.45
C SER A 148 -4.94 -34.02 -16.06
N GLY A 149 -5.75 -33.52 -15.12
CA GLY A 149 -5.34 -33.12 -13.77
C GLY A 149 -5.14 -31.61 -13.60
N ALA A 150 -4.98 -30.86 -14.70
CA ALA A 150 -4.98 -29.40 -14.73
C ALA A 150 -6.20 -28.83 -14.02
N ARG A 151 -6.01 -27.68 -13.39
CA ARG A 151 -7.07 -27.05 -12.61
C ARG A 151 -6.83 -25.55 -12.47
N ILE A 152 -7.90 -24.80 -12.32
CA ILE A 152 -7.83 -23.40 -11.86
C ILE A 152 -8.66 -23.23 -10.59
N LYS A 153 -8.12 -22.50 -9.62
CA LYS A 153 -8.80 -22.07 -8.39
C LYS A 153 -8.99 -20.55 -8.42
N PHE A 154 -10.14 -20.09 -7.95
CA PHE A 154 -10.47 -18.66 -7.85
C PHE A 154 -10.52 -18.26 -6.38
N LEU A 155 -9.72 -17.27 -6.00
CA LEU A 155 -9.53 -16.90 -4.59
C LEU A 155 -9.64 -15.37 -4.43
N ALA A 156 -10.43 -14.93 -3.45
CA ALA A 156 -10.31 -13.56 -2.95
C ALA A 156 -9.00 -13.39 -2.18
N ARG A 157 -8.37 -12.22 -2.31
CA ARG A 157 -7.17 -11.88 -1.54
C ARG A 157 -7.51 -11.70 -0.07
N THR A 158 -6.98 -12.59 0.76
CA THR A 158 -7.01 -12.48 2.23
C THR A 158 -5.60 -12.71 2.76
N ARG A 159 -5.30 -12.21 3.96
CA ARG A 159 -3.95 -12.27 4.57
C ARG A 159 -3.33 -13.67 4.63
N ASN A 160 -4.14 -14.73 4.59
CA ASN A 160 -3.70 -16.12 4.63
C ASN A 160 -4.14 -16.95 3.41
N GLY A 161 -4.71 -16.32 2.37
CA GLY A 161 -5.37 -17.01 1.25
C GLY A 161 -4.44 -17.92 0.43
N GLY A 162 -3.16 -17.57 0.36
CA GLY A 162 -2.15 -18.36 -0.37
C GLY A 162 -1.60 -19.57 0.38
N ARG A 163 -1.81 -19.68 1.70
CA ARG A 163 -1.26 -20.81 2.49
C ARG A 163 -1.95 -22.12 2.10
N GLY A 164 -1.16 -23.14 1.78
CA GLY A 164 -1.66 -24.45 1.36
C GLY A 164 -2.13 -24.52 -0.10
N GLN A 165 -1.90 -23.46 -0.88
CA GLN A 165 -2.07 -23.50 -2.32
C GLN A 165 -0.81 -24.02 -3.01
N HIS A 166 -1.00 -24.73 -4.11
CA HIS A 166 0.05 -25.25 -4.97
C HIS A 166 -0.36 -25.02 -6.43
N GLY A 167 0.54 -24.48 -7.25
CA GLY A 167 0.29 -24.23 -8.67
C GLY A 167 1.53 -23.91 -9.48
N ASP A 168 1.32 -23.63 -10.76
CA ASP A 168 2.33 -23.28 -11.76
C ASP A 168 2.19 -21.81 -12.20
N LEU A 169 0.95 -21.35 -12.34
CA LEU A 169 0.62 -19.99 -12.74
C LEU A 169 -0.13 -19.27 -11.61
N LEU A 170 0.38 -18.12 -11.18
CA LEU A 170 -0.25 -17.24 -10.21
C LEU A 170 -0.70 -15.95 -10.90
N ILE A 171 -1.97 -15.59 -10.76
CA ILE A 171 -2.54 -14.37 -11.33
C ILE A 171 -3.01 -13.46 -10.20
N PHE A 172 -2.52 -12.22 -10.22
CA PHE A 172 -3.04 -11.09 -9.45
C PHE A 172 -3.81 -10.18 -10.40
N ASP A 173 -5.14 -10.37 -10.48
CA ASP A 173 -6.04 -9.40 -11.12
C ASP A 173 -6.36 -8.28 -10.14
N GLU A 174 -6.75 -7.11 -10.66
CA GLU A 174 -6.87 -5.87 -9.88
C GLU A 174 -5.58 -5.59 -9.09
N ALA A 175 -4.42 -5.72 -9.74
CA ALA A 175 -3.12 -5.59 -9.09
C ALA A 175 -2.89 -4.21 -8.45
N GLN A 176 -3.66 -3.18 -8.82
CA GLN A 176 -3.65 -1.89 -8.14
C GLN A 176 -4.09 -1.95 -6.67
N GLU A 177 -4.87 -2.98 -6.30
CA GLU A 177 -5.31 -3.27 -4.93
C GLU A 177 -4.43 -4.32 -4.24
N LEU A 178 -3.25 -4.63 -4.79
CA LEU A 178 -2.33 -5.62 -4.23
C LEU A 178 -1.35 -4.96 -3.27
N ASP A 179 -1.37 -5.40 -2.01
CA ASP A 179 -0.37 -5.06 -1.02
C ASP A 179 0.72 -6.16 -0.90
N GLU A 180 1.84 -5.80 -0.26
CA GLU A 180 3.00 -6.69 -0.08
C GLU A 180 2.69 -7.91 0.80
N THR A 181 1.77 -7.78 1.76
CA THR A 181 1.39 -8.87 2.65
C THR A 181 0.62 -9.95 1.88
N ALA A 182 -0.34 -9.54 1.07
CA ALA A 182 -1.11 -10.40 0.19
C ALA A 182 -0.18 -11.05 -0.84
N GLN A 183 0.70 -10.28 -1.50
CA GLN A 183 1.69 -10.82 -2.43
C GLN A 183 2.57 -11.89 -1.78
N GLY A 184 3.15 -11.58 -0.61
CA GLY A 184 4.01 -12.50 0.15
C GLY A 184 3.28 -13.76 0.61
N SER A 185 1.95 -13.72 0.78
CA SER A 185 1.16 -14.90 1.12
C SER A 185 0.98 -15.87 -0.05
N PHE A 186 0.95 -15.38 -1.29
CA PHE A 186 0.63 -16.16 -2.49
C PHE A 186 1.86 -16.59 -3.30
N LEU A 187 2.93 -15.78 -3.36
CA LEU A 187 4.15 -16.14 -4.12
C LEU A 187 4.72 -17.54 -3.75
N PRO A 188 4.74 -17.97 -2.47
CA PRO A 188 5.22 -19.30 -2.11
C PRO A 188 4.39 -20.45 -2.70
N ALA A 189 3.15 -20.19 -3.12
CA ALA A 189 2.24 -21.22 -3.62
C ALA A 189 2.73 -21.87 -4.92
N ILE A 190 3.56 -21.19 -5.71
CA ILE A 190 4.07 -21.72 -6.98
C ILE A 190 5.55 -22.13 -6.92
N SER A 191 6.19 -22.02 -5.76
CA SER A 191 7.65 -22.25 -5.63
C SER A 191 8.10 -23.67 -5.97
N ALA A 192 7.21 -24.66 -5.88
CA ALA A 192 7.50 -26.04 -6.24
C ALA A 192 7.30 -26.34 -7.75
N SER A 193 6.77 -25.39 -8.53
CA SER A 193 6.60 -25.57 -9.96
C SER A 193 7.95 -25.66 -10.68
N LEU A 194 8.01 -26.49 -11.72
CA LEU A 194 9.18 -26.60 -12.58
C LEU A 194 9.35 -25.39 -13.51
N ASN A 195 8.29 -24.62 -13.74
CA ASN A 195 8.32 -23.44 -14.61
C ASN A 195 7.29 -22.39 -14.16
N PRO A 196 7.48 -21.80 -12.96
CA PRO A 196 6.50 -20.89 -12.36
C PRO A 196 6.35 -19.61 -13.17
N GLN A 197 5.13 -19.07 -13.24
CA GLN A 197 4.86 -17.75 -13.78
C GLN A 197 3.94 -16.96 -12.85
N THR A 198 4.23 -15.67 -12.65
CA THR A 198 3.36 -14.74 -11.93
C THR A 198 2.95 -13.59 -12.84
N ILE A 199 1.64 -13.32 -12.92
CA ILE A 199 1.05 -12.30 -13.78
C ILE A 199 0.30 -11.26 -12.95
N TYR A 200 0.58 -9.98 -13.18
CA TYR A 200 -0.04 -8.84 -12.49
C TYR A 200 -0.80 -7.98 -13.51
N VAL A 201 -2.12 -7.93 -13.44
CA VAL A 201 -2.92 -7.07 -14.33
C VAL A 201 -3.82 -6.14 -13.53
N GLY A 202 -3.99 -4.93 -14.04
CA GLY A 202 -4.77 -3.93 -13.32
C GLY A 202 -5.05 -2.69 -14.15
N THR A 203 -5.54 -1.68 -13.45
CA THR A 203 -5.63 -0.29 -13.92
C THR A 203 -4.64 0.55 -13.10
N PRO A 204 -4.39 1.82 -13.44
CA PRO A 204 -3.61 2.67 -12.54
C PRO A 204 -4.32 2.79 -11.16
N PRO A 205 -3.57 2.82 -10.05
CA PRO A 205 -4.16 2.91 -8.70
C PRO A 205 -4.93 4.20 -8.47
N GLY A 206 -6.04 4.10 -7.72
CA GLY A 206 -6.83 5.24 -7.26
C GLY A 206 -6.21 5.94 -6.03
N PRO A 207 -6.79 7.04 -5.55
CA PRO A 207 -6.28 7.76 -4.38
C PRO A 207 -6.29 6.91 -3.10
N ASP A 208 -7.22 5.97 -2.98
CA ASP A 208 -7.38 5.11 -1.80
C ASP A 208 -6.52 3.83 -1.86
N ALA A 209 -5.83 3.58 -2.98
CA ALA A 209 -5.02 2.40 -3.21
C ALA A 209 -3.60 2.82 -3.63
N VAL A 210 -2.61 2.51 -2.81
CA VAL A 210 -1.21 2.89 -3.11
C VAL A 210 -0.68 2.10 -4.31
N GLY A 211 -1.11 0.84 -4.44
CA GLY A 211 -0.67 -0.07 -5.51
C GLY A 211 0.84 -0.29 -5.51
N THR A 212 1.47 -0.33 -4.34
CA THR A 212 2.95 -0.36 -4.17
C THR A 212 3.61 -1.46 -5.00
N VAL A 213 3.09 -2.69 -4.90
CA VAL A 213 3.61 -3.84 -5.66
C VAL A 213 3.51 -3.62 -7.16
N PHE A 214 2.37 -3.11 -7.62
CA PHE A 214 2.10 -2.93 -9.05
C PHE A 214 2.89 -1.76 -9.64
N ARG A 215 3.01 -0.64 -8.90
CA ARG A 215 3.88 0.49 -9.24
C ARG A 215 5.35 0.09 -9.29
N ALA A 216 5.83 -0.68 -8.30
CA ALA A 216 7.21 -1.16 -8.27
C ALA A 216 7.54 -2.06 -9.46
N LEU A 217 6.61 -2.96 -9.86
CA LEU A 217 6.77 -3.78 -11.05
C LEU A 217 6.81 -2.91 -12.32
N ARG A 218 5.86 -1.99 -12.48
CA ARG A 218 5.80 -1.03 -13.59
C ARG A 218 7.12 -0.28 -13.72
N LYS A 219 7.56 0.37 -12.64
CA LYS A 219 8.78 1.19 -12.61
C LYS A 219 9.99 0.38 -13.06
N ARG A 220 10.22 -0.78 -12.44
CA ARG A 220 11.35 -1.66 -12.80
C ARG A 220 11.31 -2.16 -14.24
N ALA A 221 10.12 -2.37 -14.80
CA ALA A 221 9.97 -2.77 -16.19
C ALA A 221 10.27 -1.61 -17.15
N LEU A 222 9.71 -0.42 -16.91
CA LEU A 222 9.92 0.77 -17.73
C LEU A 222 11.37 1.28 -17.66
N ASP A 223 12.01 1.16 -16.50
CA ASP A 223 13.42 1.56 -16.31
C ASP A 223 14.43 0.49 -16.82
N GLY A 224 13.95 -0.66 -17.29
CA GLY A 224 14.80 -1.75 -17.79
C GLY A 224 15.54 -2.55 -16.70
N GLU A 225 15.20 -2.35 -15.42
CA GLU A 225 15.79 -3.09 -14.30
C GLU A 225 15.27 -4.53 -14.19
N ALA A 226 14.06 -4.79 -14.68
CA ALA A 226 13.43 -6.11 -14.69
C ALA A 226 13.65 -6.86 -16.01
N LYS A 227 14.90 -7.26 -16.30
CA LYS A 227 15.32 -7.91 -17.56
C LYS A 227 14.57 -9.20 -17.96
N LYS A 228 13.89 -9.84 -17.00
CA LYS A 228 13.10 -11.07 -17.22
C LYS A 228 11.61 -10.83 -16.97
N ALA A 229 11.16 -9.58 -17.03
CA ALA A 229 9.74 -9.25 -16.93
C ALA A 229 9.18 -8.85 -18.29
N ALA A 230 7.92 -9.23 -18.54
CA ALA A 230 7.13 -8.65 -19.61
C ALA A 230 6.14 -7.63 -19.03
N TRP A 231 6.01 -6.47 -19.65
CA TRP A 231 5.11 -5.40 -19.24
C TRP A 231 4.42 -4.78 -20.46
N PHE A 232 3.13 -4.52 -20.37
CA PHE A 232 2.41 -3.70 -21.34
C PHE A 232 1.64 -2.57 -20.65
N GLU A 233 1.45 -1.48 -21.37
CA GLU A 233 0.71 -0.34 -20.86
C GLU A 233 -0.09 0.36 -21.96
N PHE A 234 -1.34 0.68 -21.66
CA PHE A 234 -2.11 1.67 -22.41
C PHE A 234 -2.37 2.84 -21.48
N SER A 235 -1.59 3.89 -21.64
CA SER A 235 -1.58 5.05 -20.75
C SER A 235 -1.16 6.33 -21.45
N VAL A 236 -1.49 7.45 -20.82
CA VAL A 236 -0.96 8.77 -21.13
C VAL A 236 0.04 9.22 -20.05
N PRO A 237 1.05 10.03 -20.41
CA PRO A 237 2.05 10.52 -19.44
C PRO A 237 1.52 11.61 -18.49
N GLU A 238 0.45 12.30 -18.88
CA GLU A 238 -0.16 13.42 -18.15
C GLU A 238 -1.68 13.43 -18.39
N ILE A 239 -2.47 14.11 -17.55
CA ILE A 239 -3.93 14.21 -17.71
C ILE A 239 -4.31 14.83 -19.06
N GLY A 240 -3.67 15.95 -19.42
CA GLY A 240 -3.90 16.68 -20.67
C GLY A 240 -5.37 17.10 -20.86
N ASP A 241 -5.79 17.24 -22.12
CA ASP A 241 -7.21 17.42 -22.45
C ASP A 241 -7.95 16.08 -22.34
N VAL A 242 -8.85 15.98 -21.36
CA VAL A 242 -9.66 14.77 -21.15
C VAL A 242 -10.77 14.60 -22.17
N LYS A 243 -11.04 15.63 -22.99
CA LYS A 243 -12.06 15.60 -24.05
C LYS A 243 -11.50 15.33 -25.44
N ASP A 244 -10.20 15.11 -25.56
CA ASP A 244 -9.54 14.83 -26.84
C ASP A 244 -9.74 13.36 -27.26
N PRO A 245 -10.46 13.11 -28.37
CA PRO A 245 -10.75 11.76 -28.84
C PRO A 245 -9.52 10.97 -29.29
N GLU A 246 -8.44 11.62 -29.73
CA GLU A 246 -7.21 10.92 -30.13
C GLU A 246 -6.55 10.26 -28.92
N ARG A 247 -6.60 10.91 -27.75
CA ARG A 247 -6.12 10.34 -26.48
C ARG A 247 -6.98 9.17 -26.03
N TRP A 248 -8.29 9.23 -26.24
CA TRP A 248 -9.18 8.11 -25.98
C TRP A 248 -8.83 6.90 -26.84
N ALA A 249 -8.63 7.14 -28.14
CA ALA A 249 -8.21 6.12 -29.10
C ALA A 249 -6.86 5.49 -28.72
N ALA A 250 -5.86 6.30 -28.33
CA ALA A 250 -4.55 5.79 -27.93
C ALA A 250 -4.60 4.89 -26.68
N ALA A 251 -5.42 5.24 -25.68
CA ALA A 251 -5.46 4.54 -24.40
C ALA A 251 -6.51 3.41 -24.30
N ASN A 252 -7.53 3.40 -25.16
CA ASN A 252 -8.63 2.43 -25.08
C ASN A 252 -8.64 1.50 -26.30
N PRO A 253 -7.90 0.38 -26.30
CA PRO A 253 -7.89 -0.57 -27.42
C PRO A 253 -9.27 -1.15 -27.76
N ALA A 254 -10.22 -1.08 -26.84
CA ALA A 254 -11.58 -1.56 -27.06
C ALA A 254 -12.53 -0.53 -27.70
N LEU A 255 -12.08 0.73 -27.91
CA LEU A 255 -12.86 1.76 -28.59
C LEU A 255 -13.14 1.38 -30.05
N GLY A 256 -14.40 1.55 -30.47
CA GLY A 256 -14.87 1.14 -31.80
C GLY A 256 -15.10 -0.36 -31.92
N ARG A 257 -14.86 -1.13 -30.85
CA ARG A 257 -15.15 -2.56 -30.75
C ARG A 257 -16.29 -2.78 -29.75
N ARG A 258 -15.95 -3.02 -28.49
CA ARG A 258 -16.89 -3.25 -27.38
C ARG A 258 -17.19 -1.98 -26.58
N ILE A 259 -16.37 -0.94 -26.71
CA ILE A 259 -16.63 0.38 -26.13
C ILE A 259 -17.05 1.32 -27.25
N GLN A 260 -18.20 1.96 -27.10
CA GLN A 260 -18.70 2.96 -28.04
C GLN A 260 -18.07 4.32 -27.78
N PHE A 261 -17.87 5.11 -28.83
CA PHE A 261 -17.35 6.48 -28.72
C PHE A 261 -18.18 7.33 -27.75
N SER A 262 -19.50 7.31 -27.91
CA SER A 262 -20.43 8.07 -27.07
C SER A 262 -20.40 7.66 -25.59
N THR A 263 -19.95 6.45 -25.27
CA THR A 263 -19.74 6.02 -23.88
C THR A 263 -18.59 6.79 -23.24
N ILE A 264 -17.44 6.86 -23.93
CA ILE A 264 -16.28 7.60 -23.42
C ILE A 264 -16.58 9.10 -23.39
N GLU A 265 -17.26 9.62 -24.41
CA GLU A 265 -17.70 11.01 -24.46
C GLU A 265 -18.59 11.38 -23.27
N GLY A 266 -19.63 10.58 -22.99
CA GLY A 266 -20.53 10.81 -21.86
C GLY A 266 -19.83 10.70 -20.50
N GLU A 267 -18.82 9.84 -20.37
CA GLU A 267 -18.00 9.76 -19.15
C GLU A 267 -17.07 10.97 -18.98
N ALA A 268 -16.51 11.49 -20.08
CA ALA A 268 -15.68 12.70 -20.07
C ALA A 268 -16.46 13.96 -19.67
N GLU A 269 -17.79 13.95 -19.85
CA GLU A 269 -18.68 15.02 -19.38
C GLU A 269 -19.05 14.91 -17.90
N GLN A 270 -19.07 13.69 -17.34
CA GLN A 270 -19.59 13.42 -15.99
C GLN A 270 -18.50 13.27 -14.92
N LEU A 271 -17.33 12.79 -15.29
CA LEU A 271 -16.23 12.52 -14.36
C LEU A 271 -15.33 13.75 -14.20
N ASP A 272 -14.75 13.92 -13.01
CA ASP A 272 -13.67 14.89 -12.84
C ASP A 272 -12.44 14.46 -13.67
N PRO A 273 -11.58 15.41 -14.11
CA PRO A 273 -10.47 15.11 -15.00
C PRO A 273 -9.50 14.04 -14.51
N ASP A 274 -9.16 14.03 -13.22
CA ASP A 274 -8.25 13.04 -12.62
C ASP A 274 -8.86 11.64 -12.64
N THR A 275 -10.13 11.52 -12.25
CA THR A 275 -10.86 10.26 -12.31
C THR A 275 -10.99 9.78 -13.75
N PHE A 276 -11.38 10.65 -14.69
CA PHE A 276 -11.48 10.26 -16.09
C PHE A 276 -10.11 9.81 -16.65
N ALA A 277 -9.05 10.56 -16.37
CA ALA A 277 -7.71 10.24 -16.84
C ALA A 277 -7.23 8.88 -16.30
N ARG A 278 -7.48 8.57 -15.03
CA ARG A 278 -7.17 7.25 -14.46
C ARG A 278 -7.98 6.14 -15.13
N GLU A 279 -9.28 6.33 -15.27
CA GLU A 279 -10.21 5.26 -15.65
C GLU A 279 -10.30 5.01 -17.15
N ARG A 280 -9.99 6.03 -17.98
CA ARG A 280 -10.05 5.98 -19.46
C ARG A 280 -8.75 6.34 -20.16
N LEU A 281 -7.88 7.15 -19.59
CA LEU A 281 -6.59 7.46 -20.22
C LEU A 281 -5.44 6.60 -19.67
N GLY A 282 -5.71 5.74 -18.68
CA GLY A 282 -4.67 4.90 -18.07
C GLY A 282 -3.59 5.74 -17.38
N TRP A 283 -3.94 6.97 -16.99
CA TRP A 283 -3.00 7.88 -16.37
C TRP A 283 -2.60 7.38 -14.99
N TRP A 284 -1.29 7.22 -14.80
CA TRP A 284 -0.70 6.94 -13.51
C TRP A 284 -0.44 8.26 -12.81
N SER A 285 -1.15 8.50 -11.72
CA SER A 285 -0.80 9.60 -10.83
C SER A 285 0.69 9.48 -10.48
N PRO A 286 1.42 10.61 -10.40
CA PRO A 286 2.78 10.61 -9.86
C PRO A 286 2.80 9.80 -8.56
N GLU A 287 3.93 9.15 -8.27
CA GLU A 287 4.13 8.58 -6.95
C GLU A 287 3.90 9.71 -5.94
N ILE A 288 2.75 9.68 -5.31
CA ILE A 288 2.60 10.19 -3.96
C ILE A 288 3.45 9.18 -3.18
N THR A 289 4.78 9.33 -3.22
CA THR A 289 5.66 8.78 -2.18
C THR A 289 4.88 9.02 -0.93
N GLU A 290 4.50 7.95 -0.21
CA GLU A 290 3.71 8.08 0.99
C GLU A 290 4.19 9.35 1.70
N HIS A 291 3.32 10.36 1.73
CA HIS A 291 3.24 11.10 2.96
C HIS A 291 2.73 10.03 3.94
N LEU A 292 3.63 9.16 4.41
CA LEU A 292 3.68 8.82 5.82
C LEU A 292 3.49 10.19 6.42
N ASP A 293 2.30 10.44 6.95
CA ASP A 293 1.94 11.75 7.49
C ASP A 293 2.80 11.87 8.73
N TYR A 294 4.08 12.18 8.48
CA TYR A 294 5.14 12.19 9.44
C TYR A 294 4.70 13.28 10.39
N ALA A 295 4.61 12.91 11.65
CA ALA A 295 4.10 13.82 12.63
C ALA A 295 5.08 15.00 12.85
N ILE A 296 6.31 14.89 12.37
CA ILE A 296 7.39 15.87 12.50
C ILE A 296 8.08 16.09 11.14
N ASP A 297 8.29 17.36 10.78
CA ASP A 297 9.16 17.73 9.67
C ASP A 297 10.63 17.46 10.04
N ARG A 298 11.33 16.68 9.22
CA ARG A 298 12.71 16.24 9.51
C ARG A 298 13.71 17.40 9.53
N LYS A 299 13.50 18.44 8.72
CA LYS A 299 14.41 19.60 8.70
C LYS A 299 14.22 20.45 9.95
N ALA A 300 12.98 20.67 10.37
CA ALA A 300 12.67 21.38 11.61
C ALA A 300 13.20 20.61 12.84
N TRP A 301 13.08 19.27 12.84
CA TRP A 301 13.67 18.44 13.89
C TRP A 301 15.19 18.54 13.95
N GLU A 302 15.89 18.42 12.82
CA GLU A 302 17.35 18.56 12.78
C GLU A 302 17.80 19.96 13.22
N ALA A 303 17.03 21.01 12.87
CA ALA A 303 17.30 22.38 13.32
C ALA A 303 17.17 22.55 14.85
N CYS A 304 16.42 21.67 15.52
CA CYS A 304 16.30 21.63 16.98
C CYS A 304 17.41 20.81 17.67
N ALA A 305 18.36 20.22 16.92
CA ALA A 305 19.43 19.43 17.51
C ALA A 305 20.41 20.31 18.30
N SER A 306 20.84 19.86 19.48
CA SER A 306 21.87 20.51 20.29
C SER A 306 22.80 19.49 20.93
N GLU A 307 24.08 19.82 21.00
CA GLU A 307 25.10 19.06 21.73
C GLU A 307 25.40 19.64 23.12
N ASP A 308 24.72 20.73 23.50
CA ASP A 308 24.94 21.39 24.79
C ASP A 308 24.50 20.49 25.95
N GLU A 309 25.15 20.69 27.09
CA GLU A 309 24.76 20.06 28.35
C GLU A 309 23.30 20.36 28.70
N LYS A 310 22.72 19.48 29.53
CA LYS A 310 21.33 19.63 30.01
C LYS A 310 21.20 21.00 30.71
N PRO A 311 20.29 21.89 30.26
CA PRO A 311 20.11 23.18 30.91
C PRO A 311 19.42 23.03 32.27
N GLU A 312 19.53 24.06 33.10
CA GLU A 312 18.76 24.19 34.33
C GLU A 312 17.39 24.81 34.08
N GLY A 313 16.39 24.38 34.85
CA GLY A 313 15.05 24.93 34.75
C GLY A 313 13.99 24.01 35.28
N LYS A 314 12.73 24.39 35.04
CA LYS A 314 11.58 23.63 35.49
C LYS A 314 11.54 22.30 34.75
N THR A 315 11.65 21.22 35.50
CA THR A 315 11.78 19.86 34.95
C THR A 315 10.48 19.07 35.11
N ALA A 316 10.12 18.22 34.15
CA ALA A 316 9.11 17.18 34.27
C ALA A 316 9.55 15.91 33.55
N TYR A 317 8.90 14.80 33.87
CA TYR A 317 9.16 13.50 33.24
C TYR A 317 7.92 12.97 32.52
N GLY A 318 8.16 12.25 31.43
CA GLY A 318 7.15 11.54 30.66
C GLY A 318 7.49 10.06 30.64
N VAL A 319 6.51 9.22 30.97
CA VAL A 319 6.61 7.77 30.94
C VAL A 319 5.59 7.26 29.95
N LYS A 320 6.04 6.47 28.97
CA LYS A 320 5.17 5.82 27.99
C LYS A 320 5.38 4.32 28.01
N PHE A 321 4.30 3.57 28.25
CA PHE A 321 4.26 2.13 28.01
C PHE A 321 3.79 1.84 26.58
N SER A 322 4.41 0.85 25.93
CA SER A 322 4.01 0.39 24.60
C SER A 322 2.60 -0.21 24.63
N ALA A 323 1.91 -0.21 23.49
CA ALA A 323 0.53 -0.69 23.41
C ALA A 323 0.37 -2.18 23.75
N ASP A 324 1.40 -2.97 23.44
CA ASP A 324 1.52 -4.40 23.77
C ASP A 324 2.06 -4.65 25.20
N GLY A 325 2.46 -3.60 25.93
CA GLY A 325 3.05 -3.66 27.26
C GLY A 325 4.47 -4.20 27.32
N SER A 326 5.12 -4.47 26.19
CA SER A 326 6.46 -5.08 26.14
C SER A 326 7.58 -4.14 26.61
N THR A 327 7.40 -2.82 26.49
CA THR A 327 8.44 -1.81 26.71
C THR A 327 7.92 -0.61 27.49
N VAL A 328 8.77 -0.02 28.32
CA VAL A 328 8.55 1.26 28.99
C VAL A 328 9.66 2.24 28.64
N CYS A 329 9.28 3.47 28.32
CA CYS A 329 10.18 4.56 27.96
C CYS A 329 10.05 5.72 28.95
N LEU A 330 11.18 6.22 29.45
CA LEU A 330 11.29 7.37 30.33
C LEU A 330 12.02 8.50 29.59
N CYS A 331 11.36 9.65 29.47
CA CYS A 331 11.92 10.88 28.92
C CYS A 331 11.82 12.03 29.92
N GLY A 332 12.66 13.05 29.73
CA GLY A 332 12.65 14.28 30.51
C GLY A 332 12.48 15.51 29.64
N ALA A 333 11.86 16.54 30.22
CA ALA A 333 11.80 17.88 29.65
C ALA A 333 12.26 18.91 30.68
N VAL A 334 13.00 19.93 30.22
CA VAL A 334 13.41 21.09 31.02
C VAL A 334 12.99 22.36 30.29
N ILE A 335 12.39 23.30 31.03
CA ILE A 335 12.07 24.64 30.54
C ILE A 335 12.96 25.65 31.27
N PRO A 336 14.03 26.13 30.62
CA PRO A 336 14.87 27.21 31.13
C PRO A 336 14.13 28.56 31.12
N LYS A 337 14.72 29.60 31.72
CA LYS A 337 14.10 30.94 31.77
C LYS A 337 14.23 31.71 30.46
N GLU A 338 15.35 31.55 29.76
CA GLU A 338 15.75 32.42 28.64
C GLU A 338 16.17 31.65 27.38
N SER A 339 15.93 30.34 27.34
CA SER A 339 16.28 29.50 26.18
C SER A 339 15.15 28.51 25.85
N PRO A 340 15.16 27.94 24.63
CA PRO A 340 14.24 26.87 24.24
C PRO A 340 14.19 25.73 25.26
N ALA A 341 13.05 25.05 25.34
CA ALA A 341 12.91 23.87 26.19
C ALA A 341 13.81 22.74 25.68
N ARG A 342 14.38 21.92 26.57
CA ARG A 342 15.17 20.73 26.20
C ARG A 342 14.38 19.46 26.49
N VAL A 343 14.31 18.54 25.53
CA VAL A 343 13.82 17.17 25.74
C VAL A 343 14.93 16.14 25.56
N SER A 344 14.83 15.03 26.27
CA SER A 344 15.81 13.94 26.19
C SER A 344 15.20 12.61 26.54
N LEU A 345 15.61 11.57 25.82
CA LEU A 345 15.41 10.19 26.21
C LEU A 345 16.33 9.87 27.39
N LEU A 346 15.81 9.32 28.48
CA LEU A 346 16.62 9.00 29.66
C LEU A 346 16.90 7.51 29.74
N GLU A 347 15.88 6.69 29.51
CA GLU A 347 16.00 5.24 29.60
C GLU A 347 14.81 4.58 28.88
N MET A 348 15.05 3.45 28.21
CA MET A 348 14.01 2.62 27.61
C MET A 348 14.32 1.15 27.87
N ARG A 349 13.39 0.42 28.50
CA ARG A 349 13.62 -0.97 28.91
C ARG A 349 12.41 -1.87 28.65
N PRO A 350 12.62 -3.18 28.43
CA PRO A 350 11.52 -4.14 28.43
C PRO A 350 10.79 -4.14 29.78
N SER A 351 9.46 -4.07 29.76
CA SER A 351 8.62 -4.07 30.97
C SER A 351 8.76 -5.36 31.79
N GLY A 352 9.15 -6.48 31.16
CA GLY A 352 9.41 -7.75 31.81
C GLY A 352 10.56 -7.74 32.83
N GLN A 353 11.41 -6.70 32.84
CA GLN A 353 12.47 -6.50 33.83
C GLN A 353 11.99 -5.87 35.14
N GLY A 354 10.68 -5.58 35.26
CA GLY A 354 10.08 -4.93 36.41
C GLY A 354 10.28 -3.40 36.43
N LEU A 355 9.56 -2.73 37.33
CA LEU A 355 9.47 -1.27 37.39
C LEU A 355 10.17 -0.65 38.60
N THR A 356 10.97 -1.42 39.34
CA THR A 356 11.63 -0.95 40.57
C THR A 356 12.65 0.13 40.24
N TRP A 357 13.48 -0.09 39.21
CA TRP A 357 14.45 0.89 38.72
C TRP A 357 13.78 2.24 38.37
N LEU A 358 12.59 2.20 37.76
CA LEU A 358 11.87 3.40 37.33
C LEU A 358 11.25 4.13 38.52
N ALA A 359 10.66 3.38 39.46
CA ALA A 359 10.12 3.94 40.69
C ALA A 359 11.21 4.61 41.55
N ASP A 360 12.34 3.93 41.77
CA ASP A 360 13.47 4.45 42.54
C ASP A 360 14.04 5.71 41.88
N TRP A 361 14.27 5.65 40.56
CA TRP A 361 14.79 6.78 39.80
C TRP A 361 13.89 8.02 39.87
N LEU A 362 12.56 7.83 39.80
CA LEU A 362 11.58 8.90 39.93
C LEU A 362 11.52 9.44 41.36
N ASN A 363 11.52 8.57 42.37
CA ASN A 363 11.43 8.94 43.78
C ASN A 363 12.62 9.80 44.22
N ASP A 364 13.84 9.45 43.81
CA ASP A 364 15.06 10.24 44.04
C ASP A 364 14.99 11.66 43.46
N ARG A 365 14.10 11.88 42.49
CA ARG A 365 13.96 13.14 41.75
C ARG A 365 12.66 13.87 42.03
N TYR A 366 11.84 13.40 42.98
CA TYR A 366 10.59 14.07 43.37
C TYR A 366 10.79 15.53 43.79
N GLY A 367 11.90 15.84 44.47
CA GLY A 367 12.25 17.20 44.91
C GLY A 367 12.71 18.13 43.78
N LYS A 368 13.00 17.60 42.58
CA LYS A 368 13.52 18.36 41.43
C LYS A 368 12.51 18.49 40.29
N ALA A 369 11.55 17.57 40.19
CA ALA A 369 10.56 17.56 39.14
C ALA A 369 9.23 18.18 39.56
N SER A 370 8.64 18.94 38.64
CA SER A 370 7.30 19.52 38.77
C SER A 370 6.22 18.44 38.80
N CYS A 371 6.27 17.49 37.86
CA CYS A 371 5.38 16.35 37.75
C CYS A 371 6.00 15.20 36.94
N VAL A 372 5.35 14.05 36.96
CA VAL A 372 5.54 12.93 36.03
C VAL A 372 4.21 12.64 35.33
N VAL A 373 4.23 12.54 34.00
CA VAL A 373 3.08 12.19 33.17
C VAL A 373 3.25 10.73 32.72
N ILE A 374 2.30 9.86 33.04
CA ILE A 374 2.39 8.41 32.83
C ILE A 374 1.25 7.95 31.94
N ASP A 375 1.58 7.49 30.73
CA ASP A 375 0.63 7.06 29.70
C ASP A 375 0.94 5.64 29.19
N GLY A 376 -0.08 4.98 28.66
CA GLY A 376 -0.01 3.65 28.06
C GLY A 376 -0.86 2.59 28.77
N ARG A 377 -0.79 1.35 28.29
CA ARG A 377 -1.50 0.20 28.86
C ARG A 377 -0.52 -0.70 29.61
N ASN A 378 -0.99 -1.43 30.63
CA ASN A 378 -0.23 -2.49 31.30
C ASN A 378 1.07 -2.05 32.00
N GLY A 379 0.98 -1.13 32.95
CA GLY A 379 2.13 -0.72 33.77
C GLY A 379 1.91 0.57 34.56
N VAL A 380 0.98 1.41 34.07
CA VAL A 380 0.61 2.70 34.69
C VAL A 380 0.17 2.53 36.14
N ASP A 381 -0.79 1.65 36.43
CA ASP A 381 -1.29 1.47 37.80
C ASP A 381 -0.21 0.96 38.75
N VAL A 382 0.61 0.01 38.29
CA VAL A 382 1.72 -0.55 39.06
C VAL A 382 2.76 0.51 39.39
N LEU A 383 3.15 1.34 38.41
CA LEU A 383 4.13 2.39 38.63
C LEU A 383 3.58 3.47 39.57
N VAL A 384 2.35 3.92 39.36
CA VAL A 384 1.69 4.94 40.19
C VAL A 384 1.62 4.47 41.64
N GLU A 385 1.23 3.22 41.86
CA GLU A 385 1.16 2.62 43.20
C GLU A 385 2.53 2.59 43.90
N ARG A 386 3.62 2.35 43.16
CA ARG A 386 4.99 2.30 43.71
C ARG A 386 5.56 3.67 44.07
N ILE A 387 5.08 4.75 43.46
CA ILE A 387 5.62 6.10 43.67
C ILE A 387 4.72 6.99 44.54
N LYS A 388 3.47 6.58 44.80
CA LYS A 388 2.47 7.42 45.49
C LYS A 388 2.89 7.93 46.87
N ASP A 389 3.67 7.12 47.61
CA ASP A 389 4.11 7.47 48.96
C ASP A 389 5.20 8.53 48.98
N VAL A 390 5.85 8.78 47.85
CA VAL A 390 6.85 9.85 47.67
C VAL A 390 6.23 11.03 46.92
N TRP A 391 5.49 10.75 45.84
CA TRP A 391 4.87 11.74 44.96
C TRP A 391 3.54 12.27 45.50
N ARG A 392 3.58 12.92 46.66
CA ARG A 392 2.39 13.34 47.42
C ARG A 392 1.77 14.67 46.98
N ALA A 393 2.52 15.52 46.26
CA ALA A 393 2.01 16.81 45.84
C ALA A 393 0.83 16.66 44.87
N LYS A 394 -0.20 17.48 45.06
CA LYS A 394 -1.38 17.48 44.18
C LYS A 394 -0.96 17.70 42.72
N ASN A 395 -1.48 16.85 41.83
CA ASN A 395 -1.16 16.86 40.40
C ASN A 395 0.34 16.66 40.07
N SER A 396 1.11 16.02 40.96
CA SER A 396 2.51 15.67 40.68
C SER A 396 2.66 14.36 39.91
N VAL A 397 1.65 13.48 39.93
CA VAL A 397 1.52 12.31 39.06
C VAL A 397 0.29 12.50 38.19
N ILE A 398 0.46 12.52 36.87
CA ILE A 398 -0.60 12.82 35.91
C ILE A 398 -0.81 11.61 34.99
N ARG A 399 -2.06 11.15 34.89
CA ARG A 399 -2.49 10.17 33.89
C ARG A 399 -3.26 10.94 32.81
N PRO A 400 -2.69 11.16 31.62
CA PRO A 400 -3.31 11.99 30.61
C PRO A 400 -4.53 11.29 30.01
N ALA A 401 -5.60 12.04 29.75
CA ALA A 401 -6.69 11.60 28.89
C ALA A 401 -6.32 11.80 27.41
N ALA A 402 -7.11 11.26 26.48
CA ALA A 402 -6.87 11.42 25.04
C ALA A 402 -6.68 12.89 24.61
N ARG A 403 -7.48 13.80 25.16
CA ARG A 403 -7.36 15.26 24.90
C ARG A 403 -6.01 15.84 25.35
N ASP A 404 -5.44 15.29 26.43
CA ASP A 404 -4.18 15.77 27.00
C ASP A 404 -3.00 15.25 26.15
N VAL A 405 -3.09 14.02 25.64
CA VAL A 405 -2.13 13.46 24.67
C VAL A 405 -2.14 14.27 23.37
N ILE A 406 -3.33 14.60 22.84
CA ILE A 406 -3.45 15.47 21.65
C ILE A 406 -2.78 16.82 21.91
N ALA A 407 -3.08 17.46 23.04
CA ALA A 407 -2.48 18.74 23.41
C ALA A 407 -0.95 18.65 23.58
N ALA A 408 -0.45 17.54 24.13
CA ALA A 408 0.98 17.31 24.29
C ALA A 408 1.68 17.17 22.94
N VAL A 409 1.10 16.38 22.03
CA VAL A 409 1.64 16.13 20.68
C VAL A 409 1.59 17.40 19.84
N SER A 410 0.46 18.10 19.78
CA SER A 410 0.36 19.38 19.06
C SER A 410 1.31 20.45 19.61
N GLY A 411 1.43 20.56 20.93
CA GLY A 411 2.36 21.50 21.56
C GLY A 411 3.83 21.15 21.33
N PHE A 412 4.14 19.87 21.13
CA PHE A 412 5.48 19.39 20.81
C PHE A 412 5.83 19.65 19.34
N THR A 413 4.94 19.30 18.40
CA THR A 413 5.14 19.54 16.97
C THR A 413 5.25 21.03 16.65
N ASN A 414 4.40 21.87 17.26
CA ASN A 414 4.50 23.32 17.09
C ASN A 414 5.81 23.86 17.68
N GLY A 415 6.24 23.33 18.84
CA GLY A 415 7.50 23.73 19.45
C GLY A 415 8.73 23.43 18.57
N ILE A 416 8.70 22.33 17.82
CA ILE A 416 9.72 22.00 16.81
C ILE A 416 9.66 23.00 15.66
N SER A 417 8.48 23.21 15.07
CA SER A 417 8.30 24.11 13.93
C SER A 417 8.65 25.56 14.24
N GLU A 418 8.43 26.00 15.48
CA GLU A 418 8.70 27.36 15.95
C GLU A 418 10.13 27.54 16.52
N GLY A 419 10.92 26.46 16.61
CA GLY A 419 12.27 26.51 17.19
C GLY A 419 12.30 26.81 18.70
N THR A 420 11.22 26.50 19.43
CA THR A 420 11.11 26.70 20.88
C THR A 420 11.47 25.43 21.68
N LEU A 421 11.96 24.41 20.99
CA LEU A 421 12.42 23.13 21.53
C LEU A 421 13.84 22.82 21.05
N THR A 422 14.62 22.15 21.89
CA THR A 422 15.86 21.47 21.51
C THR A 422 15.85 20.00 21.96
N TRP A 423 16.60 19.15 21.28
CA TRP A 423 16.85 17.76 21.66
C TRP A 423 18.35 17.45 21.67
N TYR A 424 18.78 16.46 22.46
CA TYR A 424 20.20 16.14 22.59
C TYR A 424 20.68 15.27 21.41
N LYS A 425 21.47 15.85 20.50
CA LYS A 425 21.84 15.29 19.20
C LYS A 425 22.44 13.87 19.25
N PRO A 426 23.30 13.51 20.23
CA PRO A 426 23.87 12.16 20.31
C PRO A 426 22.85 11.04 20.55
N GLN A 427 21.59 11.36 20.88
CA GLN A 427 20.53 10.36 21.13
C GLN A 427 19.94 9.81 19.84
N THR A 428 20.66 8.88 19.20
CA THR A 428 20.24 8.22 17.95
C THR A 428 18.86 7.57 18.05
N VAL A 429 18.53 6.93 19.18
CA VAL A 429 17.22 6.30 19.43
C VAL A 429 16.08 7.32 19.44
N LEU A 430 16.29 8.49 20.06
CA LEU A 430 15.29 9.56 20.07
C LEU A 430 15.16 10.17 18.67
N ASN A 431 16.28 10.35 17.96
CA ASN A 431 16.28 10.86 16.61
C ASN A 431 15.47 9.96 15.66
N GLU A 432 15.76 8.66 15.68
CA GLU A 432 15.06 7.66 14.88
C GLU A 432 13.55 7.68 15.19
N SER A 433 13.20 7.64 16.48
CA SER A 433 11.81 7.76 16.93
C SER A 433 11.10 8.97 16.35
N ALA A 434 11.73 10.16 16.34
CA ALA A 434 11.13 11.38 15.85
C ALA A 434 10.97 11.41 14.32
N ILE A 435 12.00 11.00 13.56
CA ILE A 435 11.98 11.10 12.08
C ILE A 435 11.13 10.01 11.42
N THR A 436 10.83 8.92 12.14
CA THR A 436 9.95 7.83 11.66
C THR A 436 8.53 7.89 12.22
N ALA A 437 8.24 8.80 13.16
CA ALA A 437 6.92 8.85 13.77
C ALA A 437 5.85 9.34 12.79
N VAL A 438 4.72 8.64 12.76
CA VAL A 438 3.54 8.97 11.95
C VAL A 438 2.40 9.48 12.82
N LYS A 439 1.44 10.19 12.23
CA LYS A 439 0.21 10.58 12.94
C LYS A 439 -0.68 9.36 13.18
N ARG A 440 -0.97 9.08 14.45
CA ARG A 440 -1.93 8.06 14.89
C ARG A 440 -3.24 8.75 15.32
N PRO A 441 -4.36 8.57 14.59
CA PRO A 441 -5.62 9.22 14.95
C PRO A 441 -6.11 8.83 16.35
N ILE A 442 -6.45 9.83 17.17
CA ILE A 442 -7.08 9.66 18.49
C ILE A 442 -8.12 10.76 18.72
N ALA A 443 -9.37 10.39 19.00
CA ALA A 443 -10.44 11.30 19.45
C ALA A 443 -10.52 12.66 18.70
N GLY A 444 -10.43 12.64 17.37
CA GLY A 444 -10.51 13.85 16.51
C GLY A 444 -9.19 14.63 16.36
N GLY A 445 -8.13 14.23 17.03
CA GLY A 445 -6.74 14.70 16.81
C GLY A 445 -5.81 13.52 16.50
N PHE A 446 -4.52 13.68 16.79
CA PHE A 446 -3.55 12.62 16.62
C PHE A 446 -2.56 12.55 17.79
N GLY A 447 -2.04 11.34 18.03
CA GLY A 447 -0.84 11.09 18.80
C GLY A 447 0.29 10.62 17.88
N PHE A 448 1.46 10.34 18.43
CA PHE A 448 2.51 9.68 17.67
C PHE A 448 2.20 8.19 17.49
N GLY A 449 2.55 7.65 16.33
CA GLY A 449 2.42 6.24 15.96
C GLY A 449 3.60 5.79 15.10
N GLY A 450 3.56 4.53 14.68
CA GLY A 450 4.70 3.84 14.07
C GLY A 450 5.47 3.02 15.09
N ASP A 451 6.30 2.10 14.60
CA ASP A 451 6.93 1.04 15.39
C ASP A 451 7.83 1.57 16.51
N ASN A 452 8.48 2.72 16.29
CA ASN A 452 9.44 3.33 17.21
C ASN A 452 8.95 4.64 17.86
N SER A 453 7.63 4.86 17.96
CA SER A 453 7.06 6.15 18.43
C SER A 453 7.16 6.42 19.95
N LEU A 454 7.57 5.45 20.76
CA LEU A 454 7.58 5.56 22.23
C LEU A 454 8.43 6.75 22.75
N PRO A 455 9.73 6.89 22.39
CA PRO A 455 10.56 7.98 22.87
C PRO A 455 10.01 9.38 22.57
N VAL A 456 9.58 9.63 21.33
CA VAL A 456 9.06 10.95 20.95
C VAL A 456 7.73 11.27 21.64
N GLU A 457 6.84 10.29 21.83
CA GLU A 457 5.59 10.50 22.57
C GLU A 457 5.85 10.75 24.06
N ALA A 458 6.80 10.02 24.68
CA ALA A 458 7.22 10.28 26.06
C ALA A 458 7.86 11.66 26.24
N CYS A 459 8.63 12.15 25.26
CA CYS A 459 9.16 13.52 25.25
C CYS A 459 8.05 14.57 25.19
N ALA A 460 7.04 14.37 24.33
CA ALA A 460 5.88 15.25 24.24
C ALA A 460 5.11 15.32 25.55
N LEU A 461 4.88 14.17 26.21
CA LEU A 461 4.25 14.09 27.53
C LEU A 461 5.06 14.82 28.61
N ALA A 462 6.38 14.64 28.63
CA ALA A 462 7.27 15.33 29.57
C ALA A 462 7.19 16.85 29.38
N LEU A 463 7.28 17.33 28.14
CA LEU A 463 7.21 18.77 27.83
C LEU A 463 5.86 19.36 28.22
N TRP A 464 4.77 18.67 27.88
CA TRP A 464 3.43 19.08 28.25
C TRP A 464 3.25 19.17 29.77
N GLY A 465 3.74 18.18 30.52
CA GLY A 465 3.76 18.21 31.98
C GLY A 465 4.54 19.40 32.54
N ALA A 466 5.72 19.68 32.00
CA ALA A 466 6.53 20.83 32.41
C ALA A 466 5.82 22.16 32.13
N LYS A 467 5.12 22.30 30.99
CA LYS A 467 4.36 23.50 30.62
C LYS A 467 3.11 23.70 31.49
N THR A 468 2.38 22.63 31.78
CA THR A 468 1.05 22.71 32.42
C THR A 468 1.06 22.62 33.95
N SER A 469 2.07 21.98 34.55
CA SER A 469 2.15 21.86 36.00
C SER A 469 2.33 23.24 36.66
N ARG A 470 1.62 23.53 37.74
CA ARG A 470 1.85 24.78 38.52
C ARG A 470 3.01 24.66 39.50
N ARG A 471 3.46 23.44 39.80
CA ARG A 471 4.54 23.18 40.73
C ARG A 471 5.87 23.48 40.07
N ASP A 472 6.71 24.27 40.73
CA ASP A 472 8.08 24.53 40.30
C ASP A 472 9.00 24.41 41.52
N PRO A 473 9.64 23.23 41.72
CA PRO A 473 10.51 23.00 42.88
C PRO A 473 11.75 23.90 42.91
N THR A 474 12.08 24.57 41.80
CA THR A 474 13.24 25.46 41.70
C THR A 474 12.93 26.89 42.18
N ARG A 475 11.65 27.25 42.36
CA ARG A 475 11.26 28.56 42.86
C ARG A 475 11.34 28.62 44.38
N LYS A 476 12.19 29.52 44.89
CA LYS A 476 12.14 29.93 46.31
C LYS A 476 10.84 30.69 46.58
N MET A 477 10.11 30.28 47.62
CA MET A 477 8.88 30.94 48.05
C MET A 477 9.21 32.40 48.42
N LYS A 478 8.64 33.39 47.72
CA LYS A 478 8.67 34.78 48.17
C LYS A 478 7.68 34.88 49.32
N ILE A 479 8.19 34.91 50.54
CA ILE A 479 7.40 35.31 51.71
C ILE A 479 7.18 36.82 51.54
N GLY A 480 5.93 37.21 51.31
CA GLY A 480 5.47 38.59 51.36
C GLY A 480 4.55 38.78 52.55
#